data_AF-A0A1Q3MZI6-F1
#
_entry.id   AF-A0A1Q3MZI6-F1
#
_cell.length_a   1.000
_cell.length_b   1.000
_cell.length_c   1.000
_cell.angle_alpha   90.00
_cell.angle_beta   90.00
_cell.angle_gamma   90.00
#
_symmetry.space_group_name_H-M   'P 1'
#
loop_
_entity.id
_entity.type
_entity.pdbx_description
1 polymer ?
#
loop_
_entity_poly.entity_id
_entity_poly.type
_entity_poly.pdbx_seq_one_letter_code
_entity_poly.pdbx_strand_id
1 'polypeptide(L)'
;MHSLCSSHILLIIKKTIDMKNILLSLILILASAVGFSQASGIEIDNRSECDIYIQLRGAKDCPVCEVEYTSRLILIPAATSVSFPNTTTLGGSFPSSPVFLHSAMIYSGPKQCRRLETWIIGENQTPPPSKCKYPDYVVFYAMDRECKVKCEKLKAVWLNAEPTCKGIARLIITS
;
A
#
# COMPACT_ATOMS: atom_id res chain seq x y z
N MET A 1 -54.99 11.50 53.37
CA MET A 1 -55.71 10.88 52.22
C MET A 1 -56.07 12.02 51.28
N HIS A 2 -55.66 12.14 50.02
CA HIS A 2 -55.02 11.27 49.06
C HIS A 2 -54.03 12.09 48.20
N SER A 3 -52.85 11.50 47.97
CA SER A 3 -51.92 11.82 46.88
C SER A 3 -52.44 11.18 45.59
N LEU A 4 -52.20 11.83 44.43
CA LEU A 4 -51.89 11.25 43.10
C LEU A 4 -52.44 12.14 41.97
N CYS A 5 -51.63 13.09 41.49
CA CYS A 5 -51.80 13.64 40.14
C CYS A 5 -50.48 14.21 39.61
N SER A 6 -49.45 13.38 39.39
CA SER A 6 -48.21 13.84 38.74
C SER A 6 -47.32 12.71 38.22
N SER A 7 -47.86 11.75 37.47
CA SER A 7 -47.01 10.66 36.90
C SER A 7 -47.20 10.39 35.40
N HIS A 8 -48.17 11.02 34.71
CA HIS A 8 -48.44 10.68 33.31
C HIS A 8 -47.94 11.69 32.27
N ILE A 9 -47.66 12.94 32.63
CA ILE A 9 -47.19 13.96 31.68
C ILE A 9 -45.66 13.91 31.48
N LEU A 10 -44.91 13.48 32.50
CA LEU A 10 -43.43 13.42 32.43
C LEU A 10 -42.90 12.27 31.54
N LEU A 11 -43.76 11.31 31.18
CA LEU A 11 -43.37 10.11 30.43
C LEU A 11 -43.48 10.28 28.90
N ILE A 12 -44.20 11.32 28.44
CA ILE A 12 -44.35 11.62 27.00
C ILE A 12 -43.19 12.50 26.51
N ILE A 13 -42.77 13.50 27.31
CA ILE A 13 -41.70 14.44 26.93
C ILE A 13 -40.32 13.76 26.94
N LYS A 14 -40.07 12.83 27.88
CA LYS A 14 -38.80 12.09 27.93
C LYS A 14 -38.61 11.13 26.74
N LYS A 15 -39.71 10.67 26.13
CA LYS A 15 -39.69 9.70 25.03
C LYS A 15 -39.35 10.33 23.68
N THR A 16 -39.47 11.66 23.53
CA THR A 16 -39.23 12.36 22.26
C THR A 16 -37.84 12.97 22.14
N ILE A 17 -37.14 13.20 23.26
CA ILE A 17 -35.78 13.76 23.26
C ILE A 17 -34.71 12.67 22.98
N ASP A 18 -34.99 11.41 23.29
CA ASP A 18 -34.02 10.32 23.08
C ASP A 18 -33.85 9.90 21.61
N MET A 19 -34.89 10.02 20.78
CA MET A 19 -34.82 9.44 19.42
C MET A 19 -34.13 10.35 18.40
N LYS A 20 -34.16 11.68 18.61
CA LYS A 20 -33.60 12.67 17.68
C LYS A 20 -32.07 12.76 17.81
N ASN A 21 -31.54 12.58 19.02
CA ASN A 21 -30.10 12.56 19.30
C ASN A 21 -29.44 11.24 18.88
N ILE A 22 -30.16 10.11 18.94
CA ILE A 22 -29.67 8.83 18.44
C ILE A 22 -29.58 8.86 16.90
N LEU A 23 -30.56 9.45 16.22
CA LEU A 23 -30.56 9.54 14.76
C LEU A 23 -29.41 10.42 14.22
N LEU A 24 -29.14 11.56 14.88
CA LEU A 24 -28.00 12.43 14.56
C LEU A 24 -26.64 11.74 14.81
N SER A 25 -26.53 11.00 15.91
CA SER A 25 -25.34 10.17 16.21
C SER A 25 -25.13 9.09 15.14
N LEU A 26 -26.20 8.44 14.66
CA LEU A 26 -26.12 7.44 13.60
C LEU A 26 -25.65 8.03 12.27
N ILE A 27 -26.12 9.22 11.90
CA ILE A 27 -25.68 9.92 10.67
C ILE A 27 -24.21 10.35 10.77
N LEU A 28 -23.75 10.81 11.94
CA LEU A 28 -22.34 11.16 12.18
C LEU A 28 -21.41 9.93 12.16
N ILE A 29 -21.88 8.77 12.64
CA ILE A 29 -21.15 7.50 12.53
C ILE A 29 -21.11 7.02 11.06
N LEU A 30 -22.20 7.17 10.31
CA LEU A 30 -22.26 6.87 8.86
C LEU A 30 -21.38 7.82 8.02
N ALA A 31 -21.20 9.07 8.45
CA ALA A 31 -20.34 10.05 7.78
C ALA A 31 -18.82 9.85 8.03
N SER A 32 -18.44 8.96 8.95
CA SER A 32 -17.02 8.63 9.21
C SER A 32 -16.36 7.74 8.13
N ALA A 33 -17.12 7.38 7.08
CA ALA A 33 -16.64 6.51 5.99
C ALA A 33 -16.09 7.26 4.77
N VAL A 34 -15.60 8.50 4.91
CA VAL A 34 -14.83 9.18 3.85
C VAL A 34 -13.34 9.19 4.19
N GLY A 35 -12.83 8.05 4.63
CA GLY A 35 -11.40 7.78 4.65
C GLY A 35 -11.02 7.08 3.35
N PHE A 36 -10.72 7.84 2.29
CA PHE A 36 -10.05 7.30 1.11
C PHE A 36 -8.77 6.63 1.59
N SER A 37 -8.75 5.30 1.54
CA SER A 37 -7.60 4.54 1.98
C SER A 37 -7.08 3.75 0.81
N GLN A 38 -5.87 4.10 0.41
CA GLN A 38 -5.11 3.58 -0.71
C GLN A 38 -3.83 2.97 -0.10
N ALA A 39 -3.34 1.80 -0.55
CA ALA A 39 -2.08 1.26 -0.06
C ALA A 39 -1.00 2.22 -0.54
N SER A 40 -0.57 3.09 0.36
CA SER A 40 0.13 4.31 0.00
C SER A 40 1.62 4.14 0.16
N GLY A 41 2.09 3.15 0.92
CA GLY A 41 3.51 2.98 1.24
C GLY A 41 4.06 1.59 0.95
N ILE A 42 5.38 1.49 1.02
CA ILE A 42 6.12 0.24 0.92
C ILE A 42 7.34 0.25 1.82
N GLU A 43 7.64 -0.89 2.44
CA GLU A 43 8.92 -1.17 3.07
C GLU A 43 9.69 -2.16 2.20
N ILE A 44 10.94 -1.85 1.88
CA ILE A 44 11.81 -2.71 1.08
C ILE A 44 12.97 -3.14 1.97
N ASP A 45 13.09 -4.43 2.21
CA ASP A 45 14.09 -5.03 3.09
C ASP A 45 15.07 -5.88 2.26
N ASN A 46 16.24 -5.31 1.95
CA ASN A 46 17.29 -5.98 1.21
C ASN A 46 18.27 -6.65 2.16
N ARG A 47 18.13 -7.97 2.31
CA ARG A 47 19.01 -8.82 3.14
C ARG A 47 20.15 -9.44 2.35
N SER A 48 20.31 -9.06 1.08
CA SER A 48 21.42 -9.54 0.24
C SER A 48 22.63 -8.62 0.34
N GLU A 49 23.77 -9.10 -0.14
CA GLU A 49 25.01 -8.33 -0.26
C GLU A 49 25.10 -7.49 -1.55
N CYS A 50 24.02 -7.43 -2.33
CA CYS A 50 23.95 -6.72 -3.59
C CYS A 50 23.08 -5.48 -3.51
N ASP A 51 23.52 -4.42 -4.20
CA ASP A 51 22.71 -3.24 -4.48
C ASP A 51 21.57 -3.62 -5.42
N ILE A 52 20.34 -3.20 -5.11
CA ILE A 52 19.16 -3.51 -5.90
C ILE A 52 18.57 -2.23 -6.50
N TYR A 53 18.26 -2.28 -7.79
CA TYR A 53 17.66 -1.17 -8.52
C TYR A 53 16.19 -1.48 -8.80
N ILE A 54 15.28 -0.63 -8.31
CA ILE A 54 13.83 -0.88 -8.33
C ILE A 54 13.07 0.35 -8.81
N GLN A 55 12.02 0.14 -9.61
CA GLN A 55 10.96 1.12 -9.80
C GLN A 55 9.66 0.61 -9.19
N LEU A 56 8.98 1.48 -8.46
CA LEU A 56 7.66 1.21 -7.91
C LEU A 56 6.58 1.67 -8.90
N ARG A 57 5.46 0.95 -8.92
CA ARG A 57 4.35 1.17 -9.84
C ARG A 57 3.04 1.26 -9.07
N GLY A 58 2.19 2.16 -9.54
CA GLY A 58 0.94 2.49 -8.89
C GLY A 58 -0.13 2.96 -9.86
N ALA A 59 -1.32 3.12 -9.30
CA ALA A 59 -2.51 3.60 -9.97
C ALA A 59 -3.19 4.65 -9.08
N LYS A 60 -4.04 5.50 -9.67
CA LYS A 60 -4.75 6.53 -8.92
C LYS A 60 -5.68 5.93 -7.88
N ASP A 61 -6.44 4.93 -8.31
CA ASP A 61 -7.48 4.30 -7.52
C ASP A 61 -7.07 2.88 -7.12
N CYS A 62 -7.44 2.45 -5.91
CA CYS A 62 -7.42 1.04 -5.55
C CYS A 62 -8.82 0.47 -5.78
N PRO A 63 -8.98 -0.75 -6.33
CA PRO A 63 -7.96 -1.71 -6.73
C PRO A 63 -7.64 -1.70 -8.24
N VAL A 64 -7.06 -0.61 -8.75
CA VAL A 64 -6.60 -0.56 -10.15
C VAL A 64 -5.15 -1.05 -10.22
N CYS A 65 -4.89 -1.97 -11.16
CA CYS A 65 -3.58 -2.57 -11.40
C CYS A 65 -2.98 -2.13 -12.74
N GLU A 66 -3.69 -1.26 -13.46
CA GLU A 66 -3.16 -0.58 -14.63
C GLU A 66 -2.12 0.43 -14.16
N VAL A 67 -0.95 0.42 -14.81
CA VAL A 67 0.17 1.27 -14.41
C VAL A 67 -0.09 2.69 -14.91
N GLU A 68 -0.50 3.57 -14.01
CA GLU A 68 -0.61 5.02 -14.29
C GLU A 68 0.65 5.77 -13.82
N TYR A 69 1.25 5.30 -12.73
CA TYR A 69 2.37 5.96 -12.08
C TYR A 69 3.58 5.02 -11.97
N THR A 70 4.76 5.58 -12.21
CA THR A 70 6.05 4.89 -12.06
C THR A 70 7.04 5.82 -11.38
N SER A 71 7.76 5.31 -10.38
CA SER A 71 8.72 6.08 -9.61
C SER A 71 9.98 6.38 -10.42
N ARG A 72 10.85 7.25 -9.89
CA ARG A 72 12.26 7.23 -10.33
C ARG A 72 12.87 5.87 -10.02
N LEU A 73 14.00 5.55 -10.67
CA LEU A 73 14.78 4.37 -10.29
C LEU A 73 15.36 4.59 -8.89
N ILE A 74 15.04 3.67 -7.98
CA ILE A 74 15.45 3.70 -6.57
C ILE A 74 16.58 2.69 -6.40
N LEU A 75 17.68 3.12 -5.81
CA LEU A 75 18.74 2.24 -5.34
C LEU A 75 18.44 1.83 -3.89
N ILE A 76 18.35 0.53 -3.65
CA ILE A 76 18.30 -0.06 -2.32
C ILE A 76 19.68 -0.66 -2.05
N PRO A 77 20.50 -0.04 -1.19
CA PRO A 77 21.84 -0.55 -0.90
C PRO A 77 21.81 -1.98 -0.35
N ALA A 78 22.93 -2.69 -0.48
CA ALA A 78 23.15 -3.97 0.18
C ALA A 78 22.84 -3.90 1.69
N ALA A 79 22.31 -5.00 2.25
CA ALA A 79 22.03 -5.17 3.68
C ALA A 79 21.27 -3.99 4.34
N THR A 80 20.31 -3.40 3.63
CA THR A 80 19.60 -2.20 4.05
C THR A 80 18.10 -2.36 3.91
N SER A 81 17.35 -1.78 4.84
CA SER A 81 15.90 -1.63 4.74
C SER A 81 15.54 -0.16 4.52
N VAL A 82 14.63 0.10 3.57
CA VAL A 82 14.15 1.45 3.22
C VAL A 82 12.63 1.46 3.35
N SER A 83 12.08 2.49 3.98
CA SER A 83 10.64 2.66 4.12
C SER A 83 10.17 3.93 3.42
N PHE A 84 9.13 3.77 2.60
CA PHE A 84 8.36 4.84 2.01
C PHE A 84 6.98 4.80 2.64
N PRO A 85 6.69 5.67 3.62
CA PRO A 85 5.42 5.63 4.34
C PRO A 85 4.23 6.02 3.45
N ASN A 86 4.50 6.76 2.37
CA ASN A 86 3.53 7.02 1.31
C ASN A 86 4.22 7.20 -0.07
N THR A 87 3.43 7.38 -1.13
CA THR A 87 3.92 7.47 -2.52
C THR A 87 4.37 8.87 -2.94
N THR A 88 4.14 9.90 -2.11
CA THR A 88 4.36 11.32 -2.49
C THR A 88 5.83 11.68 -2.69
N THR A 89 6.76 10.90 -2.12
CA THR A 89 8.22 11.13 -2.21
C THR A 89 8.91 10.23 -3.24
N LEU A 90 8.18 9.37 -3.94
CA LEU A 90 8.74 8.41 -4.90
C LEU A 90 9.21 9.09 -6.21
N GLY A 91 8.71 10.29 -6.47
CA GLY A 91 8.99 11.05 -7.69
C GLY A 91 8.57 10.31 -8.97
N GLY A 92 9.17 10.67 -10.11
CA GLY A 92 8.82 10.09 -11.39
C GLY A 92 7.52 10.69 -11.90
N SER A 93 6.54 9.85 -12.23
CA SER A 93 5.18 10.30 -12.56
C SER A 93 4.22 10.28 -11.37
N PHE A 94 4.66 9.86 -10.18
CA PHE A 94 3.81 9.92 -8.97
C PHE A 94 3.44 11.37 -8.62
N PRO A 95 2.15 11.64 -8.30
CA PRO A 95 1.71 12.96 -7.87
C PRO A 95 2.12 13.26 -6.42
N SER A 96 1.98 14.52 -6.01
CA SER A 96 2.23 14.94 -4.61
C SER A 96 1.12 14.55 -3.63
N SER A 97 0.04 13.94 -4.12
CA SER A 97 -1.00 13.29 -3.30
C SER A 97 -0.74 11.79 -3.22
N PRO A 98 -1.00 11.12 -2.09
CA PRO A 98 -0.93 9.67 -2.02
C PRO A 98 -1.83 9.02 -3.08
N VAL A 99 -1.32 7.94 -3.66
CA VAL A 99 -1.97 7.05 -4.62
C VAL A 99 -1.65 5.59 -4.28
N PHE A 100 -2.37 4.65 -4.89
CA PHE A 100 -2.22 3.23 -4.66
C PHE A 100 -0.94 2.66 -5.30
N LEU A 101 -0.17 1.89 -4.53
CA LEU A 101 1.03 1.18 -4.97
C LEU A 101 0.75 -0.32 -5.02
N HIS A 102 1.00 -0.95 -6.17
CA HIS A 102 0.58 -2.33 -6.41
C HIS A 102 1.68 -3.27 -6.91
N SER A 103 2.79 -2.75 -7.46
CA SER A 103 3.89 -3.59 -7.91
C SER A 103 5.23 -2.85 -7.96
N ALA A 104 6.28 -3.63 -8.14
CA ALA A 104 7.64 -3.18 -8.36
C ALA A 104 8.24 -3.85 -9.60
N MET A 105 9.10 -3.13 -10.30
CA MET A 105 9.97 -3.66 -11.34
C MET A 105 11.41 -3.61 -10.83
N ILE A 106 12.02 -4.79 -10.70
CA ILE A 106 13.40 -4.98 -10.31
C ILE A 106 14.25 -5.01 -11.58
N TYR A 107 15.37 -4.29 -11.58
CA TYR A 107 16.34 -4.28 -12.66
C TYR A 107 17.57 -5.09 -12.29
N SER A 108 18.16 -5.77 -13.27
CA SER A 108 19.38 -6.55 -13.06
C SER A 108 20.61 -5.71 -12.73
N GLY A 109 20.55 -4.39 -12.84
CA GLY A 109 21.68 -3.51 -12.57
C GLY A 109 21.35 -2.03 -12.81
N PRO A 110 22.35 -1.15 -12.76
CA PRO A 110 22.16 0.28 -12.97
C PRO A 110 21.93 0.65 -14.45
N LYS A 111 21.32 1.81 -14.69
CA LYS A 111 20.86 2.26 -16.02
C LYS A 111 21.96 2.30 -17.10
N GLN A 112 23.23 2.46 -16.74
CA GLN A 112 24.34 2.46 -17.71
C GLN A 112 24.66 1.08 -18.31
N CYS A 113 24.16 0.00 -17.73
CA CYS A 113 24.41 -1.34 -18.25
C CYS A 113 23.58 -1.61 -19.51
N ARG A 114 24.21 -2.13 -20.57
CA ARG A 114 23.57 -2.29 -21.90
C ARG A 114 22.50 -3.39 -21.96
N ARG A 115 22.53 -4.36 -21.06
CA ARG A 115 21.65 -5.55 -21.08
C ARG A 115 20.97 -5.70 -19.73
N LEU A 116 20.09 -4.76 -19.42
CA LEU A 116 19.27 -4.85 -18.22
C LEU A 116 18.12 -5.81 -18.46
N GLU A 117 18.06 -6.84 -17.63
CA GLU A 117 16.88 -7.66 -17.46
C GLU A 117 16.00 -7.03 -16.39
N THR A 118 14.70 -7.31 -16.46
CA THR A 118 13.72 -6.79 -15.51
C THR A 118 12.75 -7.87 -15.08
N TRP A 119 12.41 -7.86 -13.80
CA TRP A 119 11.41 -8.74 -13.21
C TRP A 119 10.32 -7.90 -12.55
N ILE A 120 9.06 -8.31 -12.71
CA ILE A 120 7.92 -7.65 -12.09
C ILE A 120 7.45 -8.52 -10.93
N ILE A 121 7.26 -7.89 -9.77
CA ILE A 121 6.73 -8.51 -8.57
C ILE A 121 5.67 -7.58 -7.97
N GLY A 122 4.64 -8.11 -7.32
CA GLY A 122 3.60 -7.25 -6.76
C GLY A 122 2.44 -7.99 -6.16
N GLU A 123 1.34 -7.27 -6.06
CA GLU A 123 0.12 -7.78 -5.46
C GLU A 123 -0.48 -8.92 -6.31
N ASN A 124 -0.66 -10.06 -5.64
CA ASN A 124 -1.17 -11.31 -6.20
C ASN A 124 -2.43 -11.75 -5.45
N GLN A 125 -3.43 -10.87 -5.33
CA GLN A 125 -4.66 -11.22 -4.63
C GLN A 125 -5.76 -11.57 -5.62
N THR A 126 -6.36 -12.73 -5.39
CA THR A 126 -7.66 -13.10 -5.93
C THR A 126 -8.36 -13.94 -4.86
N PRO A 127 -9.57 -13.57 -4.39
CA PRO A 127 -10.45 -12.48 -4.85
C PRO A 127 -10.20 -11.19 -3.99
N PRO A 128 -11.09 -10.18 -3.91
CA PRO A 128 -10.77 -8.79 -3.57
C PRO A 128 -10.02 -8.52 -2.24
N PRO A 129 -9.40 -7.32 -2.12
CA PRO A 129 -9.72 -6.09 -2.83
C PRO A 129 -9.09 -6.00 -4.22
N SER A 130 -7.86 -6.46 -4.45
CA SER A 130 -7.19 -6.24 -5.74
C SER A 130 -7.49 -7.29 -6.81
N LYS A 131 -7.55 -6.84 -8.08
CA LYS A 131 -7.59 -7.72 -9.26
C LYS A 131 -6.17 -7.96 -9.82
N CYS A 132 -5.14 -7.61 -9.05
CA CYS A 132 -3.77 -7.65 -9.51
C CYS A 132 -3.32 -9.11 -9.61
N LYS A 133 -2.67 -9.45 -10.71
CA LYS A 133 -2.16 -10.80 -11.00
C LYS A 133 -0.64 -10.75 -11.23
N TYR A 134 0.06 -10.01 -10.38
CA TYR A 134 1.52 -10.01 -10.42
C TYR A 134 2.04 -11.25 -9.68
N PRO A 135 3.20 -11.78 -10.05
CA PRO A 135 3.90 -12.73 -9.19
C PRO A 135 4.20 -12.06 -7.84
N ASP A 136 3.90 -12.73 -6.73
CA ASP A 136 4.34 -12.33 -5.39
C ASP A 136 5.72 -12.88 -5.04
N TYR A 137 6.32 -13.64 -5.96
CA TYR A 137 7.65 -14.22 -5.84
C TYR A 137 8.36 -14.23 -7.18
N VAL A 138 9.62 -13.81 -7.20
CA VAL A 138 10.51 -13.94 -8.37
C VAL A 138 11.92 -14.33 -7.95
N VAL A 139 12.62 -15.04 -8.84
CA VAL A 139 14.06 -15.28 -8.77
C VAL A 139 14.73 -14.43 -9.83
N PHE A 140 15.80 -13.74 -9.46
CA PHE A 140 16.51 -12.81 -10.33
C PHE A 140 18.00 -12.78 -10.01
N TYR A 141 18.77 -12.00 -10.78
CA TYR A 141 20.19 -11.75 -10.51
C TYR A 141 20.46 -10.24 -10.43
N ALA A 142 21.54 -9.86 -9.77
CA ALA A 142 21.96 -8.47 -9.63
C ALA A 142 23.41 -8.25 -10.07
N MET A 143 23.62 -7.17 -10.81
CA MET A 143 24.91 -6.68 -11.28
C MET A 143 25.40 -5.52 -10.40
N ASP A 144 26.72 -5.37 -10.34
CA ASP A 144 27.37 -4.22 -9.72
C ASP A 144 27.41 -2.99 -10.66
N ARG A 145 28.09 -1.92 -10.21
CA ARG A 145 28.26 -0.69 -10.98
C ARG A 145 29.13 -0.83 -12.22
N GLU A 146 29.94 -1.89 -12.29
CA GLU A 146 30.77 -2.28 -13.44
C GLU A 146 30.02 -3.17 -14.43
N CYS A 147 28.71 -3.42 -14.19
CA CYS A 147 27.87 -4.28 -15.01
C CYS A 147 28.30 -5.75 -15.00
N LYS A 148 28.94 -6.21 -13.93
CA LYS A 148 29.25 -7.63 -13.68
C LYS A 148 28.20 -8.23 -12.77
N VAL A 149 27.77 -9.45 -13.04
CA VAL A 149 26.86 -10.18 -12.13
C VAL A 149 27.60 -10.42 -10.82
N LYS A 150 27.05 -9.89 -9.73
CA LYS A 150 27.58 -10.05 -8.36
C LYS A 150 26.78 -11.09 -7.59
N CYS A 151 25.45 -11.01 -7.65
CA CYS A 151 24.56 -12.01 -7.07
C CYS A 151 23.85 -12.75 -8.21
N GLU A 152 24.20 -14.02 -8.42
CA GLU A 152 23.67 -14.83 -9.52
C GLU A 152 22.22 -15.30 -9.28
N LYS A 153 21.82 -15.43 -8.00
CA LYS A 153 20.51 -15.94 -7.63
C LYS A 153 20.03 -15.25 -6.36
N LEU A 154 19.10 -14.32 -6.53
CA LEU A 154 18.36 -13.64 -5.48
C LEU A 154 16.89 -14.03 -5.57
N LYS A 155 16.20 -13.91 -4.43
CA LYS A 155 14.76 -14.10 -4.31
C LYS A 155 14.13 -12.80 -3.85
N ALA A 156 13.05 -12.39 -4.50
CA ALA A 156 12.21 -11.31 -4.03
C ALA A 156 10.83 -11.88 -3.69
N VAL A 157 10.30 -11.47 -2.54
CA VAL A 157 8.96 -11.84 -2.05
C VAL A 157 8.19 -10.57 -1.76
N TRP A 158 6.98 -10.47 -2.32
CA TRP A 158 6.04 -9.40 -2.06
C TRP A 158 5.01 -9.85 -1.02
N LEU A 159 4.96 -9.14 0.09
CA LEU A 159 3.93 -9.29 1.09
C LEU A 159 2.92 -8.16 0.92
N ASN A 160 1.69 -8.55 0.63
CA ASN A 160 0.60 -7.62 0.41
C ASN A 160 0.35 -6.78 1.67
N ALA A 161 -0.07 -5.53 1.46
CA ALA A 161 -0.67 -4.75 2.51
C ALA A 161 -2.02 -5.39 2.93
N GLU A 162 -2.62 -4.91 4.02
CA GLU A 162 -3.92 -5.43 4.46
C GLU A 162 -4.96 -5.36 3.33
N PRO A 163 -5.91 -6.33 3.27
CA PRO A 163 -6.90 -6.49 2.18
C PRO A 163 -7.97 -5.38 2.14
N THR A 164 -7.65 -4.19 2.62
CA THR A 164 -8.51 -3.01 2.60
C THR A 164 -7.94 -1.89 1.73
N CYS A 165 -6.93 -2.19 0.88
CA CYS A 165 -6.12 -1.17 0.21
C CYS A 165 -5.51 -0.21 1.25
N LYS A 166 -5.10 -0.73 2.40
CA LYS A 166 -4.56 0.06 3.50
C LYS A 166 -3.25 -0.54 3.97
N GLY A 167 -2.41 0.33 4.50
CA GLY A 167 -1.15 -0.08 5.09
C GLY A 167 0.02 -0.01 4.11
N ILE A 168 1.07 -0.72 4.48
CA ILE A 168 2.39 -0.66 3.86
C ILE A 168 2.67 -2.06 3.31
N ALA A 169 2.84 -2.16 1.99
CA ALA A 169 3.31 -3.41 1.39
C ALA A 169 4.76 -3.67 1.81
N ARG A 170 5.22 -4.93 1.79
CA ARG A 170 6.61 -5.25 2.12
C ARG A 170 7.25 -6.05 0.99
N LEU A 171 8.42 -5.61 0.54
CA LEU A 171 9.24 -6.33 -0.42
C LEU A 171 10.50 -6.81 0.28
N ILE A 172 10.67 -8.14 0.37
CA ILE A 172 11.83 -8.75 1.03
C ILE A 172 12.72 -9.37 -0.04
N ILE A 173 14.02 -9.07 0.02
CA ILE A 173 15.02 -9.60 -0.91
C ILE A 173 16.04 -10.41 -0.12
N THR A 174 16.29 -11.65 -0.54
CA THR A 174 17.28 -12.55 0.08
C THR A 174 18.14 -13.22 -0.99
N SER A 175 19.32 -13.69 -0.57
CA SER A 175 20.15 -14.63 -1.35
C SER A 175 19.61 -16.07 -1.29
#